data_AF-A0A9X3X5M7-F1
#
_entry.id   AF-A0A9X3X5M7-F1
#
_cell.length_a   1.000
_cell.length_b   1.000
_cell.length_c   1.000
_cell.angle_alpha   90.00
_cell.angle_beta   90.00
_cell.angle_gamma   90.00
#
_symmetry.space_group_name_H-M   'P 1'
#
loop_
_entity.id
_entity.type
_entity.pdbx_description
1 polymer ?
#
loop_
_entity_poly.entity_id
_entity_poly.type
_entity_poly.pdbx_seq_one_letter_code
_entity_poly.pdbx_strand_id
1 'polypeptide(L)'
;MTSGWGHALTAFAGDTLEPRYAVPLPREPRAVYVEPSGRRAFVSHAIGDEISIVDLEDPLHARRSVDLRRHNGEKSSRHTGQGFVLTALVGTNPERVTRLLAPMVSVDQDAGSISTETYGSRFLAAAPLVAVVDTTSEDLLGLHLSVFEHFRETACTLPRAAALAGDRLLLGCLGVDAVLELDARARDPMRFERRRFRVPAGPMGVAAEPGRERAVVWSQFAAAVSVLDLHEGAATKPAAEIVVSKELPPGLGAVEARGRILFHTTNDPRISGDGRACASCHIDGREDGITWQTPEGRHQTIMLAGRMNEGAPFGWRGETLTLRHHVGRTMKRLAGRGVFSDADSADLDALIAYLKVMPAPVRAEPDEARRAFVARGRELFDDSRQGCATCHPGGGTDRSAYDVARSPYHIPFDTPSLRFVGGTAPYFHDGRYATLGDLLRGVDGTMGHTGSLSDEELHALEAYLEDL
;
A
#
# COMPACT_ATOMS: atom_id res chain seq x y z
N MET A 1 14.60 -8.90 -6.51
CA MET A 1 13.12 -8.85 -6.48
C MET A 1 12.69 -8.53 -5.07
N THR A 2 11.66 -7.71 -4.90
CA THR A 2 11.10 -7.35 -3.59
C THR A 2 9.84 -8.17 -3.30
N SER A 3 9.59 -8.49 -2.03
CA SER A 3 8.38 -9.17 -1.56
C SER A 3 7.70 -8.32 -0.49
N GLY A 4 6.54 -7.74 -0.82
CA GLY A 4 5.76 -6.89 0.08
C GLY A 4 5.38 -7.60 1.38
N TRP A 5 4.74 -8.77 1.24
CA TRP A 5 4.31 -9.62 2.34
C TRP A 5 5.48 -10.28 3.07
N GLY A 6 6.48 -10.77 2.35
CA GLY A 6 7.63 -11.47 2.93
C GLY A 6 8.70 -10.56 3.49
N HIS A 7 8.52 -9.23 3.42
CA HIS A 7 9.44 -8.24 3.98
C HIS A 7 10.89 -8.46 3.56
N ALA A 8 11.13 -8.67 2.26
CA ALA A 8 12.45 -9.07 1.78
C ALA A 8 12.83 -8.52 0.40
N LEU A 9 14.14 -8.34 0.20
CA LEU A 9 14.79 -8.26 -1.11
C LEU A 9 15.51 -9.58 -1.37
N THR A 10 15.08 -10.32 -2.40
CA THR A 10 15.70 -11.59 -2.81
C THR A 10 16.45 -11.41 -4.12
N ALA A 11 17.72 -11.82 -4.14
CA ALA A 11 18.52 -11.90 -5.35
C ALA A 11 18.40 -13.29 -5.96
N PHE A 12 18.31 -13.35 -7.29
CA PHE A 12 18.20 -14.59 -8.05
C PHE A 12 19.33 -14.67 -9.07
N ALA A 13 19.79 -15.87 -9.40
CA ALA A 13 20.70 -16.10 -10.51
C ALA A 13 19.99 -15.77 -11.83
N GLY A 14 20.63 -15.03 -12.74
CA GLY A 14 19.97 -14.53 -13.95
C GLY A 14 19.66 -15.61 -15.00
N ASP A 15 20.36 -16.72 -14.95
CA ASP A 15 20.25 -17.86 -15.85
C ASP A 15 19.32 -18.96 -15.33
N THR A 16 19.39 -19.28 -14.04
CA THR A 16 18.57 -20.35 -13.43
C THR A 16 17.32 -19.84 -12.70
N LEU A 17 17.28 -18.55 -12.35
CA LEU A 17 16.31 -17.96 -11.43
C LEU A 17 16.28 -18.63 -10.05
N GLU A 18 17.35 -19.32 -9.66
CA GLU A 18 17.48 -19.85 -8.30
C GLU A 18 17.78 -18.72 -7.30
N PRO A 19 17.18 -18.75 -6.10
CA PRO A 19 17.45 -17.75 -5.07
C PRO A 19 18.90 -17.87 -4.58
N ARG A 20 19.62 -16.74 -4.53
CA ARG A 20 21.00 -16.67 -4.03
C ARG A 20 21.07 -16.27 -2.57
N TYR A 21 20.35 -15.19 -2.24
CA TYR A 21 20.25 -14.67 -0.88
C TYR A 21 18.97 -13.84 -0.75
N ALA A 22 18.53 -13.64 0.50
CA ALA A 22 17.44 -12.75 0.84
C ALA A 22 17.89 -11.81 1.96
N VAL A 23 17.57 -10.53 1.81
CA VAL A 23 17.84 -9.47 2.79
C VAL A 23 16.51 -9.08 3.42
N PRO A 24 16.34 -9.22 4.75
CA PRO A 24 15.16 -8.71 5.44
C PRO A 24 15.05 -7.20 5.28
N LEU A 25 13.84 -6.74 5.01
CA LEU A 25 13.52 -5.34 4.78
C LEU A 25 12.37 -4.90 5.70
N PRO A 26 12.21 -3.59 5.94
CA PRO A 26 11.01 -3.04 6.52
C PRO A 26 9.76 -3.39 5.72
N ARG A 27 8.61 -3.12 6.31
CA ARG A 27 7.29 -3.51 5.82
C ARG A 27 7.06 -3.05 4.37
N GLU A 28 6.37 -3.87 3.58
CA GLU A 28 5.87 -3.49 2.25
C GLU A 28 6.91 -2.97 1.23
N PRO A 29 8.06 -3.64 1.02
CA PRO A 29 9.00 -3.22 -0.03
C PRO A 29 8.37 -3.41 -1.42
N ARG A 30 8.42 -2.38 -2.27
CA ARG A 30 7.73 -2.36 -3.57
C ARG A 30 8.65 -2.33 -4.77
N ALA A 31 9.41 -1.26 -4.99
CA ALA A 31 10.33 -1.16 -6.11
C ALA A 31 11.78 -1.24 -5.63
N VAL A 32 12.63 -1.87 -6.44
CA VAL A 32 14.08 -1.90 -6.25
C VAL A 32 14.75 -1.22 -7.43
N TYR A 33 15.69 -0.32 -7.14
CA TYR A 33 16.62 0.26 -8.10
C TYR A 33 18.04 -0.13 -7.69
N VAL A 34 18.74 -0.85 -8.56
CA VAL A 34 20.16 -1.18 -8.37
C VAL A 34 20.97 -0.11 -9.09
N GLU A 35 21.92 0.52 -8.40
CA GLU A 35 22.76 1.52 -9.05
C GLU A 35 23.69 0.91 -10.11
N PRO A 36 24.12 1.68 -11.13
CA PRO A 36 24.92 1.16 -12.23
C PRO A 36 26.20 0.43 -11.80
N SER A 37 26.85 0.89 -10.73
CA SER A 37 28.04 0.25 -10.16
C SER A 37 27.78 -1.15 -9.58
N GLY A 38 26.51 -1.52 -9.35
CA GLY A 38 26.09 -2.78 -8.74
C GLY A 38 26.32 -2.86 -7.23
N ARG A 39 26.79 -1.78 -6.59
CA ARG A 39 27.21 -1.80 -5.17
C ARG A 39 26.07 -1.58 -4.20
N ARG A 40 25.02 -0.86 -4.60
CA ARG A 40 23.88 -0.54 -3.74
C ARG A 40 22.55 -0.82 -4.44
N ALA A 41 21.60 -1.34 -3.65
CA ALA A 41 20.20 -1.37 -4.02
C ALA A 41 19.41 -0.37 -3.16
N PHE A 42 18.55 0.39 -3.80
CA PHE A 42 17.58 1.27 -3.15
C PHE A 42 16.21 0.61 -3.26
N VAL A 43 15.46 0.57 -2.17
CA VAL A 43 14.15 -0.08 -2.11
C VAL A 43 13.11 0.89 -1.56
N SER A 44 12.07 1.16 -2.33
CA SER A 44 10.93 1.94 -1.87
C SER A 44 9.98 1.07 -1.06
N HIS A 45 9.30 1.67 -0.10
CA HIS A 45 8.29 1.01 0.71
C HIS A 45 6.92 1.66 0.51
N ALA A 46 5.86 0.85 0.43
CA ALA A 46 4.50 1.38 0.43
C ALA A 46 4.05 1.82 1.82
N ILE A 47 4.72 1.38 2.89
CA ILE A 47 4.42 1.72 4.28
C ILE A 47 5.75 2.00 5.01
N GLY A 48 5.79 3.06 5.83
CA GLY A 48 6.94 3.34 6.71
C GLY A 48 7.69 4.65 6.43
N ASP A 49 7.28 5.42 5.41
CA ASP A 49 7.87 6.73 5.08
C ASP A 49 9.39 6.65 4.83
N GLU A 50 9.88 5.55 4.23
CA GLU A 50 11.33 5.32 4.06
C GLU A 50 11.74 4.72 2.71
N ILE A 51 13.02 4.90 2.38
CA ILE A 51 13.74 4.13 1.35
C ILE A 51 14.86 3.35 2.03
N SER A 52 14.88 2.04 1.87
CA SER A 52 16.00 1.21 2.32
C SER A 52 17.15 1.28 1.32
N ILE A 53 18.38 1.38 1.83
CA ILE A 53 19.63 1.26 1.08
C ILE A 53 20.31 -0.02 1.56
N VAL A 54 20.54 -0.94 0.64
CA VAL A 54 21.20 -2.23 0.89
C VAL A 54 22.57 -2.20 0.22
N ASP A 55 23.60 -2.49 1.00
CA ASP A 55 24.95 -2.74 0.48
C ASP A 55 25.02 -4.14 -0.14
N LEU A 56 25.25 -4.22 -1.45
CA LEU A 56 25.29 -5.49 -2.18
C LEU A 56 26.69 -6.13 -2.18
N GLU A 57 27.73 -5.39 -1.75
CA GLU A 57 29.10 -5.90 -1.62
C GLU A 57 29.37 -6.45 -0.21
N ASP A 58 28.70 -5.91 0.81
CA ASP A 58 28.77 -6.43 2.17
C ASP A 58 28.19 -7.87 2.21
N PRO A 59 28.96 -8.88 2.67
CA PRO A 59 28.46 -10.24 2.85
C PRO A 59 27.24 -10.36 3.80
N LEU A 60 27.07 -9.41 4.73
CA LEU A 60 25.92 -9.33 5.61
C LEU A 60 24.77 -8.47 5.05
N HIS A 61 25.00 -7.83 3.90
CA HIS A 61 24.08 -6.91 3.25
C HIS A 61 23.55 -5.83 4.19
N ALA A 62 24.45 -5.11 4.87
CA ALA A 62 24.06 -4.05 5.79
C ALA A 62 23.04 -3.09 5.16
N ARG A 63 22.03 -2.76 5.94
CA ARG A 63 20.90 -1.91 5.55
C ARG A 63 20.93 -0.61 6.34
N ARG A 64 20.67 0.49 5.65
CA ARG A 64 20.28 1.77 6.26
C ARG A 64 19.02 2.32 5.59
N SER A 65 18.43 3.38 6.15
CA SER A 65 17.20 3.98 5.64
C SER A 65 17.31 5.48 5.47
N VAL A 66 16.65 6.00 4.44
CA VAL A 66 16.37 7.44 4.26
C VAL A 66 14.94 7.71 4.74
N ASP A 67 14.79 8.59 5.74
CA ASP A 67 13.48 9.04 6.22
C ASP A 67 12.90 10.08 5.25
N LEU A 68 11.82 9.71 4.56
CA LEU A 68 11.15 10.53 3.56
C LEU A 68 10.32 11.66 4.17
N ARG A 69 10.31 11.81 5.50
CA ARG A 69 9.72 12.98 6.17
C ARG A 69 10.76 14.02 6.55
N ARG A 70 12.05 13.71 6.38
CA ARG A 70 13.14 14.60 6.76
C ARG A 70 13.56 15.48 5.58
N HIS A 71 13.72 16.77 5.85
CA HIS A 71 14.25 17.75 4.90
C HIS A 71 15.02 18.83 5.68
N ASN A 72 16.30 19.06 5.35
CA ASN A 72 17.17 20.03 6.03
C ASN A 72 17.26 19.81 7.56
N GLY A 73 17.17 18.56 8.01
CA GLY A 73 17.21 18.20 9.43
C GLY A 73 15.88 18.33 10.17
N GLU A 74 14.83 18.89 9.56
CA GLU A 74 13.49 18.97 10.13
C GLU A 74 12.63 17.79 9.68
N LYS A 75 11.80 17.26 10.57
CA LYS A 75 10.93 16.11 10.32
C LYS A 75 9.46 16.55 10.25
N SER A 76 8.82 16.25 9.13
CA SER A 76 7.38 16.48 8.92
C SER A 76 6.53 15.56 9.80
N SER A 77 5.38 16.08 10.27
CA SER A 77 4.34 15.29 10.95
C SER A 77 3.45 14.50 9.98
N ARG A 78 3.46 14.85 8.69
CA ARG A 78 2.69 14.16 7.65
C ARG A 78 3.38 12.86 7.24
N HIS A 79 2.59 11.86 6.92
CA HIS A 79 3.07 10.57 6.44
C HIS A 79 3.23 10.58 4.92
N THR A 80 4.16 9.77 4.43
CA THR A 80 4.38 9.43 3.03
C THR A 80 4.21 7.94 2.83
N GLY A 81 2.99 7.56 2.48
CA GLY A 81 2.65 6.20 2.11
C GLY A 81 2.77 5.97 0.61
N GLN A 82 2.65 4.71 0.20
CA GLN A 82 2.46 4.32 -1.20
C GLN A 82 3.68 4.63 -2.11
N GLY A 83 4.90 4.44 -1.61
CA GLY A 83 6.11 4.41 -2.44
C GLY A 83 6.21 3.14 -3.28
N PHE A 84 5.51 3.10 -4.42
CA PHE A 84 5.44 1.91 -5.27
C PHE A 84 6.55 1.78 -6.31
N VAL A 85 7.20 2.90 -6.62
CA VAL A 85 8.12 3.00 -7.75
C VAL A 85 9.35 3.78 -7.39
N LEU A 86 10.45 3.40 -8.02
CA LEU A 86 11.74 4.01 -7.81
C LEU A 86 12.50 4.04 -9.13
N THR A 87 13.02 5.20 -9.47
CA THR A 87 13.98 5.37 -10.56
C THR A 87 15.03 6.38 -10.14
N ALA A 88 16.07 6.55 -10.94
CA ALA A 88 17.18 7.38 -10.53
C ALA A 88 17.85 8.10 -11.70
N LEU A 89 18.09 9.40 -11.52
CA LEU A 89 18.92 10.17 -12.41
C LEU A 89 20.39 9.97 -12.05
N VAL A 90 21.14 9.53 -13.05
CA VAL A 90 22.58 9.40 -12.98
C VAL A 90 23.20 10.76 -13.28
N GLY A 91 24.19 11.16 -12.47
CA GLY A 91 24.86 12.44 -12.65
C GLY A 91 25.84 12.46 -13.82
N THR A 92 26.77 13.41 -13.79
CA THR A 92 27.91 13.45 -14.73
C THR A 92 28.84 12.24 -14.60
N ASN A 93 28.85 11.60 -13.43
CA ASN A 93 29.45 10.28 -13.25
C ASN A 93 28.41 9.20 -13.56
N PRO A 94 28.56 8.43 -14.66
CA PRO A 94 27.60 7.40 -15.06
C PRO A 94 27.48 6.24 -14.04
N GLU A 95 28.47 6.07 -13.17
CA GLU A 95 28.50 5.00 -12.16
C GLU A 95 27.78 5.38 -10.86
N ARG A 96 27.42 6.67 -10.69
CA ARG A 96 26.84 7.17 -9.44
C ARG A 96 25.49 7.84 -9.68
N VAL A 97 24.47 7.28 -9.05
CA VAL A 97 23.16 7.92 -8.91
C VAL A 97 23.36 9.23 -8.15
N THR A 98 22.81 10.33 -8.65
CA THR A 98 22.81 11.61 -7.91
C THR A 98 21.45 11.94 -7.33
N ARG A 99 20.36 11.50 -7.98
CA ARG A 99 19.00 11.70 -7.48
C ARG A 99 18.17 10.43 -7.61
N LEU A 100 17.60 9.99 -6.51
CA LEU A 100 16.52 9.01 -6.52
C LEU A 100 15.20 9.76 -6.65
N LEU A 101 14.33 9.24 -7.50
CA LEU A 101 12.98 9.73 -7.74
C LEU A 101 12.04 8.64 -7.25
N ALA A 102 11.32 8.92 -6.16
CA ALA A 102 10.32 8.03 -5.59
C ALA A 102 8.93 8.66 -5.71
N PRO A 103 8.21 8.42 -6.81
CA PRO A 103 6.79 8.74 -6.90
C PRO A 103 5.98 7.99 -5.83
N MET A 104 5.19 8.75 -5.07
CA MET A 104 4.41 8.26 -3.93
C MET A 104 3.24 9.21 -3.63
N VAL A 105 2.56 8.99 -2.51
CA VAL A 105 1.43 9.81 -2.08
C VAL A 105 1.66 10.24 -0.64
N SER A 106 1.65 11.54 -0.37
CA SER A 106 1.58 11.93 1.02
C SER A 106 0.14 11.85 1.52
N VAL A 107 0.04 11.41 2.76
CA VAL A 107 -1.20 11.34 3.51
C VAL A 107 -1.13 12.24 4.73
N ASP A 108 -2.21 12.98 4.93
CA ASP A 108 -2.53 13.70 6.17
C ASP A 108 -3.59 12.92 6.93
N GLN A 109 -3.16 12.15 7.91
CA GLN A 109 -4.02 11.29 8.72
C GLN A 109 -5.01 12.08 9.59
N ASP A 110 -4.76 13.37 9.82
CA ASP A 110 -5.54 14.25 10.69
C ASP A 110 -6.38 15.28 9.91
N ALA A 111 -6.36 15.25 8.57
CA ALA A 111 -7.09 16.19 7.70
C ALA A 111 -8.61 16.27 7.94
N GLY A 112 -9.19 15.29 8.65
CA GLY A 112 -10.60 15.24 9.07
C GLY A 112 -10.89 15.70 10.51
N SER A 113 -9.87 16.05 11.31
CA SER A 113 -10.02 16.43 12.72
C SER A 113 -10.68 17.79 12.97
N ILE A 114 -10.83 18.62 11.94
CA ILE A 114 -11.18 20.05 12.06
C ILE A 114 -12.69 20.33 11.80
N SER A 115 -13.53 19.37 11.44
CA SER A 115 -14.97 19.65 11.20
C SER A 115 -15.89 18.89 12.16
N THR A 116 -16.41 19.60 13.16
CA THR A 116 -17.47 19.09 14.03
C THR A 116 -18.89 19.48 13.58
N GLU A 117 -19.06 20.36 12.58
CA GLU A 117 -20.40 20.95 12.32
C GLU A 117 -20.88 21.02 10.87
N THR A 118 -20.09 20.64 9.85
CA THR A 118 -20.62 20.52 8.46
C THR A 118 -19.94 19.41 7.63
N TYR A 119 -20.73 18.73 6.79
CA TYR A 119 -20.30 17.67 5.87
C TYR A 119 -19.45 18.26 4.73
N GLY A 120 -18.20 17.79 4.61
CA GLY A 120 -17.28 18.14 3.53
C GLY A 120 -16.07 18.92 4.01
N SER A 121 -15.04 18.24 4.49
CA SER A 121 -13.72 18.86 4.62
C SER A 121 -13.17 19.12 3.22
N ARG A 122 -12.95 20.39 2.85
CA ARG A 122 -12.24 20.81 1.61
C ARG A 122 -10.73 20.48 1.63
N PHE A 123 -10.29 19.63 2.54
CA PHE A 123 -8.88 19.27 2.73
C PHE A 123 -8.60 17.95 2.01
N LEU A 124 -7.65 17.96 1.07
CA LEU A 124 -7.17 16.74 0.44
C LEU A 124 -6.40 15.94 1.49
N ALA A 125 -6.93 14.80 1.89
CA ALA A 125 -6.26 13.90 2.82
C ALA A 125 -5.05 13.20 2.19
N ALA A 126 -4.98 13.19 0.85
CA ALA A 126 -3.88 12.61 0.09
C ALA A 126 -3.50 13.49 -1.11
N ALA A 127 -2.20 13.60 -1.40
CA ALA A 127 -1.70 14.32 -2.57
C ALA A 127 -0.52 13.56 -3.21
N PRO A 128 -0.45 13.47 -4.55
CA PRO A 128 0.68 12.83 -5.21
C PRO A 128 1.95 13.68 -5.05
N LEU A 129 3.08 13.01 -4.94
CA LEU A 129 4.39 13.66 -4.91
C LEU A 129 5.45 12.77 -5.55
N VAL A 130 6.57 13.37 -5.95
CA VAL A 130 7.79 12.63 -6.25
C VAL A 130 8.84 13.06 -5.24
N ALA A 131 9.19 12.18 -4.32
CA ALA A 131 10.24 12.44 -3.36
C ALA A 131 11.57 12.36 -4.11
N VAL A 132 12.28 13.49 -4.16
CA VAL A 132 13.59 13.59 -4.80
C VAL A 132 14.64 13.52 -3.71
N VAL A 133 15.34 12.39 -3.60
CA VAL A 133 16.40 12.18 -2.60
C VAL A 133 17.75 12.40 -3.25
N ASP A 134 18.59 13.25 -2.64
CA ASP A 134 20.01 13.33 -2.98
C ASP A 134 20.74 12.15 -2.32
N THR A 135 21.36 11.32 -3.14
CA THR A 135 22.01 10.08 -2.68
C THR A 135 23.36 10.31 -1.98
N THR A 136 23.85 11.54 -1.98
CA THR A 136 25.09 11.94 -1.31
C THR A 136 24.81 12.43 0.09
N SER A 137 23.81 13.30 0.26
CA SER A 137 23.40 13.78 1.58
C SER A 137 22.38 12.88 2.26
N GLU A 138 21.75 11.96 1.52
CA GLU A 138 20.65 11.11 1.99
C GLU A 138 19.50 11.93 2.59
N ASP A 139 19.19 13.05 1.92
CA ASP A 139 18.15 13.99 2.33
C ASP A 139 17.28 14.36 1.14
N LEU A 140 16.06 14.83 1.42
CA LEU A 140 15.16 15.32 0.38
C LEU A 140 15.67 16.65 -0.20
N LEU A 141 15.54 16.81 -1.52
CA LEU A 141 15.87 18.05 -2.23
C LEU A 141 14.69 19.04 -2.33
N GLY A 142 13.47 18.54 -2.13
CA GLY A 142 12.23 19.30 -2.24
C GLY A 142 11.49 19.36 -0.91
N LEU A 143 10.71 20.43 -0.72
CA LEU A 143 9.84 20.57 0.43
C LEU A 143 8.68 19.58 0.38
N HIS A 144 8.38 19.04 1.55
CA HIS A 144 7.25 18.18 1.80
C HIS A 144 5.95 19.03 1.84
N LEU A 145 5.15 18.94 0.76
CA LEU A 145 3.70 19.23 0.72
C LEU A 145 3.22 20.66 0.96
N SER A 146 2.92 21.34 -0.14
CA SER A 146 1.80 22.28 -0.16
C SER A 146 0.56 21.56 -0.69
N VAL A 147 -0.37 21.20 0.19
CA VAL A 147 -1.73 20.74 -0.20
C VAL A 147 -2.63 21.95 -0.58
N PHE A 148 -2.03 23.13 -0.75
CA PHE A 148 -2.75 24.38 -0.95
C PHE A 148 -3.09 24.70 -2.40
N GLU A 149 -2.72 23.84 -3.35
CA GLU A 149 -3.06 24.07 -4.76
C GLU A 149 -4.05 23.02 -5.25
N HIS A 150 -5.06 23.48 -5.98
CA HIS A 150 -6.02 22.67 -6.73
C HIS A 150 -5.27 21.64 -7.56
N PHE A 151 -5.05 20.44 -7.00
CA PHE A 151 -4.64 19.31 -7.82
C PHE A 151 -5.79 19.03 -8.78
N ARG A 152 -5.47 18.96 -10.06
CA ARG A 152 -6.41 18.69 -11.14
C ARG A 152 -7.19 17.41 -10.81
N GLU A 153 -8.42 17.29 -11.28
CA GLU A 153 -9.31 16.11 -11.20
C GLU A 153 -8.69 14.79 -11.76
N THR A 154 -7.41 14.80 -12.14
CA THR A 154 -6.69 13.71 -12.78
C THR A 154 -5.30 13.49 -12.17
N ALA A 155 -5.11 13.89 -10.91
CA ALA A 155 -3.85 13.73 -10.18
C ALA A 155 -3.44 12.24 -10.06
N CYS A 156 -2.12 11.96 -10.06
CA CYS A 156 -1.58 10.60 -10.04
C CYS A 156 -1.49 10.03 -8.61
N THR A 157 -2.63 9.76 -7.97
CA THR A 157 -2.68 9.27 -6.57
C THR A 157 -2.51 7.76 -6.43
N LEU A 158 -2.21 7.05 -7.52
CA LEU A 158 -1.78 5.65 -7.51
C LEU A 158 -0.61 5.46 -8.50
N PRO A 159 0.58 6.00 -8.20
CA PRO A 159 1.76 5.74 -9.02
C PRO A 159 2.12 4.25 -8.92
N ARG A 160 2.38 3.60 -10.07
CA ARG A 160 2.66 2.14 -10.11
C ARG A 160 3.82 1.73 -11.02
N ALA A 161 4.21 2.58 -11.96
CA ALA A 161 5.43 2.37 -12.75
C ALA A 161 6.21 3.67 -12.96
N ALA A 162 7.53 3.60 -13.00
CA ALA A 162 8.38 4.75 -13.34
C ALA A 162 9.54 4.33 -14.25
N ALA A 163 9.84 5.16 -15.23
CA ALA A 163 11.02 5.03 -16.09
C ALA A 163 11.59 6.40 -16.46
N LEU A 164 12.87 6.44 -16.82
CA LEU A 164 13.53 7.65 -17.30
C LEU A 164 13.82 7.57 -18.80
N ALA A 165 13.50 8.64 -19.51
CA ALA A 165 13.85 8.85 -20.92
C ALA A 165 14.63 10.17 -21.06
N GLY A 166 15.93 10.14 -20.78
CA GLY A 166 16.74 11.36 -20.65
C GLY A 166 16.36 12.13 -19.38
N ASP A 167 15.92 13.38 -19.52
CA ASP A 167 15.48 14.23 -18.41
C ASP A 167 13.97 14.11 -18.09
N ARG A 168 13.29 13.15 -18.73
CA ARG A 168 11.85 12.91 -18.58
C ARG A 168 11.60 11.74 -17.66
N LEU A 169 10.82 11.98 -16.61
CA LEU A 169 10.25 10.93 -15.77
C LEU A 169 8.90 10.52 -16.35
N LEU A 170 8.81 9.28 -16.83
CA LEU A 170 7.56 8.66 -17.25
C LEU A 170 6.94 7.94 -16.05
N LEU A 171 5.74 8.33 -15.65
CA LEU A 171 5.04 7.82 -14.46
C LEU A 171 3.71 7.18 -14.84
N GLY A 172 3.59 5.87 -14.66
CA GLY A 172 2.33 5.13 -14.82
C GLY A 172 1.39 5.38 -13.64
N CYS A 173 0.21 5.91 -13.93
CA CYS A 173 -0.80 6.33 -12.98
C CYS A 173 -2.02 5.42 -13.08
N LEU A 174 -2.08 4.44 -12.17
CA LEU A 174 -3.04 3.35 -12.23
C LEU A 174 -4.49 3.84 -12.18
N GLY A 175 -4.79 4.80 -11.32
CA GLY A 175 -6.17 5.21 -11.06
C GLY A 175 -6.81 6.12 -12.12
N VAL A 176 -6.04 6.57 -13.10
CA VAL A 176 -6.50 7.47 -14.18
C VAL A 176 -6.11 6.96 -15.57
N ASP A 177 -5.60 5.72 -15.67
CA ASP A 177 -5.19 5.05 -16.91
C ASP A 177 -4.32 5.95 -17.82
N ALA A 178 -3.27 6.51 -17.22
CA ALA A 178 -2.38 7.44 -17.91
C ALA A 178 -0.91 7.18 -17.59
N VAL A 179 -0.04 7.63 -18.49
CA VAL A 179 1.38 7.86 -18.20
C VAL A 179 1.65 9.36 -18.23
N LEU A 180 2.16 9.92 -17.14
CA LEU A 180 2.60 11.31 -17.08
C LEU A 180 4.06 11.40 -17.51
N GLU A 181 4.38 12.42 -18.28
CA GLU A 181 5.74 12.82 -18.56
C GLU A 181 6.05 14.07 -17.73
N LEU A 182 7.00 13.95 -16.81
CA LEU A 182 7.38 14.99 -15.87
C LEU A 182 8.84 15.42 -16.10
N ASP A 183 9.19 16.65 -15.73
CA ASP A 183 10.60 17.06 -15.68
C ASP A 183 11.30 16.41 -14.47
N ALA A 184 12.20 15.46 -14.74
CA ALA A 184 12.94 14.74 -13.71
C ALA A 184 14.00 15.58 -13.00
N ARG A 185 14.41 16.72 -13.58
CA ARG A 185 15.42 17.63 -12.99
C ARG A 185 14.80 18.62 -12.01
N ALA A 186 13.48 18.79 -12.05
CA ALA A 186 12.76 19.62 -11.09
C ALA A 186 12.96 19.11 -9.66
N ARG A 187 12.95 20.03 -8.69
CA ARG A 187 12.93 19.66 -7.26
C ARG A 187 11.58 19.07 -6.85
N ASP A 188 10.51 19.43 -7.56
CA ASP A 188 9.17 18.89 -7.40
C ASP A 188 8.61 18.50 -8.78
N PRO A 189 8.92 17.29 -9.28
CA PRO A 189 8.47 16.83 -10.59
C PRO A 189 6.95 16.86 -10.81
N MET A 190 6.13 16.73 -9.75
CA MET A 190 4.67 16.75 -9.87
C MET A 190 4.13 18.10 -10.35
N ARG A 191 4.87 19.20 -10.13
CA ARG A 191 4.50 20.55 -10.61
C ARG A 191 4.82 20.79 -12.08
N PHE A 192 5.63 19.94 -12.69
CA PHE A 192 6.16 20.13 -14.04
C PHE A 192 5.76 18.97 -14.97
N GLU A 193 4.45 18.69 -15.04
CA GLU A 193 3.87 17.80 -16.05
C GLU A 193 4.02 18.42 -17.45
N ARG A 194 4.83 17.78 -18.30
CA ARG A 194 5.06 18.18 -19.70
C ARG A 194 3.96 17.66 -20.60
N ARG A 195 3.64 16.37 -20.48
CA ARG A 195 2.63 15.66 -21.29
C ARG A 195 1.94 14.58 -20.48
N ARG A 196 0.78 14.16 -20.98
CA ARG A 196 -0.01 13.06 -20.41
C ARG A 196 -0.49 12.17 -21.53
N PHE A 197 -0.11 10.90 -21.48
CA PHE A 197 -0.50 9.88 -22.42
C PHE A 197 -1.67 9.09 -21.85
N ARG A 198 -2.78 9.01 -22.58
CA ARG A 198 -3.86 8.06 -22.23
C ARG A 198 -3.45 6.67 -22.69
N VAL A 199 -3.58 5.69 -21.82
CA VAL A 199 -3.24 4.28 -22.11
C VAL A 199 -4.39 3.37 -21.68
N PRO A 200 -4.41 2.10 -22.12
CA PRO A 200 -5.39 1.14 -21.63
C PRO A 200 -5.32 0.93 -20.12
N ALA A 201 -6.39 0.38 -19.56
CA ALA A 201 -6.55 0.27 -18.12
C ALA A 201 -5.45 -0.53 -17.43
N GLY A 202 -4.95 -0.01 -16.31
CA GLY A 202 -3.97 -0.72 -15.48
C GLY A 202 -2.48 -0.47 -15.76
N PRO A 203 -1.99 0.76 -16.02
CA PRO A 203 -0.57 1.00 -16.35
C PRO A 203 0.38 0.70 -15.17
N MET A 204 0.89 -0.53 -15.13
CA MET A 204 1.70 -1.07 -14.03
C MET A 204 3.15 -1.33 -14.39
N GLY A 205 3.52 -1.18 -15.66
CA GLY A 205 4.91 -1.22 -16.10
C GLY A 205 5.17 -0.14 -17.14
N VAL A 206 6.32 0.52 -17.06
CA VAL A 206 6.80 1.47 -18.07
C VAL A 206 8.27 1.19 -18.27
N ALA A 207 8.70 1.10 -19.53
CA ALA A 207 10.11 1.06 -19.90
C ALA A 207 10.36 2.04 -21.04
N ALA A 208 11.39 2.86 -20.91
CA ALA A 208 11.85 3.76 -21.97
C ALA A 208 12.98 3.09 -22.75
N GLU A 209 13.02 3.30 -24.07
CA GLU A 209 14.11 2.81 -24.92
C GLU A 209 15.25 3.86 -24.90
N PRO A 210 16.45 3.55 -24.38
CA PRO A 210 17.54 4.53 -24.35
C PRO A 210 17.93 5.00 -25.76
N GLY A 211 18.01 6.32 -25.95
CA GLY A 211 18.44 6.93 -27.22
C GLY A 211 17.41 6.85 -28.36
N ARG A 212 16.22 6.29 -28.10
CA ARG A 212 15.11 6.26 -29.04
C ARG A 212 13.92 6.88 -28.34
N GLU A 213 13.36 7.93 -28.90
CA GLU A 213 12.24 8.72 -28.38
C GLU A 213 10.94 7.88 -28.28
N ARG A 214 10.96 6.84 -27.45
CA ARG A 214 9.97 5.78 -27.37
C ARG A 214 9.91 5.18 -25.97
N ALA A 215 8.71 4.85 -25.53
CA ALA A 215 8.49 4.03 -24.35
C ALA A 215 7.46 2.92 -24.62
N VAL A 216 7.49 1.87 -23.81
CA VAL A 216 6.49 0.82 -23.77
C VAL A 216 5.82 0.78 -22.41
N VAL A 217 4.51 0.53 -22.41
CA VAL A 217 3.67 0.53 -21.19
C VAL A 217 2.91 -0.77 -21.12
N TRP A 218 2.98 -1.45 -19.96
CA TRP A 218 2.17 -2.61 -19.66
C TRP A 218 0.90 -2.20 -18.89
N SER A 219 -0.25 -2.38 -19.52
CA SER A 219 -1.57 -2.14 -18.96
C SER A 219 -2.19 -3.47 -18.50
N GLN A 220 -2.00 -3.79 -17.21
CA GLN A 220 -2.32 -5.09 -16.64
C GLN A 220 -3.80 -5.44 -16.70
N PHE A 221 -4.72 -4.47 -16.54
CA PHE A 221 -6.15 -4.76 -16.53
C PHE A 221 -6.69 -4.97 -17.94
N ALA A 222 -6.14 -4.24 -18.92
CA ALA A 222 -6.44 -4.42 -20.33
C ALA A 222 -5.65 -5.57 -20.98
N ALA A 223 -4.68 -6.16 -20.26
CA ALA A 223 -3.73 -7.13 -20.79
C ALA A 223 -3.08 -6.67 -22.11
N ALA A 224 -2.65 -5.41 -22.17
CA ALA A 224 -2.15 -4.77 -23.39
C ALA A 224 -0.80 -4.08 -23.17
N VAL A 225 0.02 -4.06 -24.23
CA VAL A 225 1.25 -3.28 -24.32
C VAL A 225 1.02 -2.10 -25.25
N SER A 226 1.22 -0.88 -24.76
CA SER A 226 1.19 0.34 -25.56
C SER A 226 2.59 0.81 -25.90
N VAL A 227 2.79 1.32 -27.11
CA VAL A 227 4.01 2.01 -27.54
C VAL A 227 3.73 3.50 -27.57
N LEU A 228 4.49 4.27 -26.79
CA LEU A 228 4.42 5.73 -26.76
C LEU A 228 5.52 6.32 -27.63
N ASP A 229 5.16 7.33 -28.42
CA ASP A 229 6.11 8.18 -29.14
C ASP A 229 6.45 9.39 -28.27
N LEU A 230 7.74 9.54 -27.95
CA LEU A 230 8.23 10.59 -27.07
C LEU A 230 8.80 11.79 -27.84
N HIS A 231 8.79 11.81 -29.17
CA HIS A 231 9.22 12.99 -29.92
C HIS A 231 8.37 14.21 -29.55
N GLU A 232 8.99 15.40 -29.55
CA GLU A 232 8.29 16.64 -29.29
C GLU A 232 7.15 16.86 -30.31
N GLY A 233 5.97 17.25 -29.83
CA GLY A 233 4.78 17.42 -30.68
C GLY A 233 4.08 16.12 -31.12
N ALA A 234 4.60 14.94 -30.75
CA ALA A 234 3.92 13.68 -31.01
C ALA A 234 2.57 13.57 -30.26
N ALA A 235 1.68 12.71 -30.77
CA ALA A 235 0.35 12.53 -30.20
C ALA A 235 0.41 11.92 -28.79
N THR A 236 -0.51 12.32 -27.92
CA THR A 236 -0.66 11.81 -26.54
C THR A 236 -1.48 10.52 -26.43
N LYS A 237 -1.63 9.81 -27.55
CA LYS A 237 -2.21 8.45 -27.62
C LYS A 237 -1.10 7.47 -28.01
N PRO A 238 -1.24 6.17 -27.72
CA PRO A 238 -0.25 5.19 -28.15
C PRO A 238 -0.09 5.19 -29.67
N ALA A 239 1.15 5.14 -30.14
CA ALA A 239 1.48 4.93 -31.55
C ALA A 239 1.13 3.51 -32.01
N ALA A 240 1.16 2.55 -31.07
CA ALA A 240 0.67 1.19 -31.26
C ALA A 240 0.11 0.65 -29.93
N GLU A 241 -0.85 -0.26 -30.03
CA GLU A 241 -1.42 -1.01 -28.92
C GLU A 241 -1.49 -2.48 -29.30
N ILE A 242 -0.94 -3.34 -28.45
CA ILE A 242 -0.82 -4.78 -28.67
C ILE A 242 -1.52 -5.49 -27.52
N VAL A 243 -2.67 -6.10 -27.81
CA VAL A 243 -3.38 -6.95 -26.83
C VAL A 243 -2.61 -8.26 -26.69
N VAL A 244 -2.08 -8.52 -25.50
CA VAL A 244 -1.29 -9.72 -25.18
C VAL A 244 -2.20 -10.90 -24.89
N SER A 245 -3.32 -10.67 -24.19
CA SER A 245 -4.34 -11.69 -23.92
C SER A 245 -5.73 -11.07 -23.93
N LYS A 246 -6.72 -11.86 -24.36
CA LYS A 246 -8.15 -11.53 -24.19
C LYS A 246 -8.78 -12.26 -23.00
N GLU A 247 -8.04 -13.19 -22.40
CA GLU A 247 -8.50 -13.98 -21.27
C GLU A 247 -8.26 -13.21 -19.98
N LEU A 248 -9.25 -13.26 -19.08
CA LEU A 248 -9.11 -12.71 -17.74
C LEU A 248 -8.20 -13.63 -16.90
N PRO A 249 -7.52 -13.08 -15.87
CA PRO A 249 -6.76 -13.89 -14.93
C PRO A 249 -7.62 -15.01 -14.32
N PRO A 250 -7.02 -16.18 -14.01
CA PRO A 250 -7.73 -17.26 -13.32
C PRO A 250 -8.44 -16.76 -12.05
N GLY A 251 -9.70 -17.17 -11.86
CA GLY A 251 -10.51 -16.75 -10.72
C GLY A 251 -11.19 -15.38 -10.85
N LEU A 252 -11.02 -14.67 -11.98
CA LEU A 252 -11.66 -13.38 -12.23
C LEU A 252 -12.68 -13.47 -13.37
N GLY A 253 -13.96 -13.33 -13.06
CA GLY A 253 -15.03 -13.18 -14.06
C GLY A 253 -15.16 -11.73 -14.55
N ALA A 254 -16.03 -11.49 -15.52
CA ALA A 254 -16.22 -10.16 -16.09
C ALA A 254 -16.74 -9.13 -15.06
N VAL A 255 -17.59 -9.58 -14.13
CA VAL A 255 -18.13 -8.73 -13.04
C VAL A 255 -17.03 -8.35 -12.07
N GLU A 256 -16.20 -9.31 -11.65
CA GLU A 256 -15.07 -9.06 -10.76
C GLU A 256 -13.98 -8.21 -11.45
N ALA A 257 -13.77 -8.39 -12.76
CA ALA A 257 -12.85 -7.56 -13.54
C ALA A 257 -13.33 -6.09 -13.60
N ARG A 258 -14.63 -5.84 -13.75
CA ARG A 258 -15.20 -4.50 -13.62
C ARG A 258 -15.00 -3.93 -12.21
N GLY A 259 -15.26 -4.74 -11.19
CA GLY A 259 -15.02 -4.35 -9.79
C GLY A 259 -13.56 -4.02 -9.50
N ARG A 260 -12.63 -4.74 -10.13
CA ARG A 260 -11.19 -4.48 -10.04
C ARG A 260 -10.81 -3.12 -10.59
N ILE A 261 -11.38 -2.73 -11.74
CA ILE A 261 -11.17 -1.40 -12.30
C ILE A 261 -11.66 -0.34 -11.30
N LEU A 262 -12.92 -0.46 -10.85
CA LEU A 262 -13.54 0.48 -9.92
C LEU A 262 -12.78 0.61 -8.59
N PHE A 263 -12.26 -0.49 -8.06
CA PHE A 263 -11.46 -0.49 -6.83
C PHE A 263 -10.21 0.40 -6.94
N HIS A 264 -9.66 0.55 -8.15
CA HIS A 264 -8.48 1.36 -8.42
C HIS A 264 -8.80 2.71 -9.06
N THR A 265 -10.03 2.97 -9.51
CA THR A 265 -10.40 4.24 -10.16
C THR A 265 -10.36 5.39 -9.16
N THR A 266 -9.41 6.31 -9.37
CA THR A 266 -9.30 7.56 -8.61
C THR A 266 -10.18 8.63 -9.24
N ASN A 267 -10.54 9.66 -8.47
CA ASN A 267 -11.39 10.77 -8.91
C ASN A 267 -12.80 10.34 -9.35
N ASP A 268 -13.28 9.15 -8.93
CA ASP A 268 -14.69 8.79 -9.06
C ASP A 268 -15.49 9.53 -7.97
N PRO A 269 -16.31 10.53 -8.34
CA PRO A 269 -17.05 11.33 -7.36
C PRO A 269 -18.16 10.52 -6.65
N ARG A 270 -18.44 9.28 -7.08
CA ARG A 270 -19.33 8.36 -6.36
C ARG A 270 -18.63 7.79 -5.12
N ILE A 271 -17.30 7.60 -5.19
CA ILE A 271 -16.49 6.93 -4.16
C ILE A 271 -16.02 7.92 -3.09
N SER A 272 -15.44 9.06 -3.49
CA SER A 272 -14.83 10.02 -2.56
C SER A 272 -14.92 11.45 -3.09
N GLY A 273 -14.94 12.42 -2.17
CA GLY A 273 -14.90 13.85 -2.49
C GLY A 273 -13.49 14.39 -2.74
N ASP A 274 -12.46 13.68 -2.25
CA ASP A 274 -11.04 14.07 -2.38
C ASP A 274 -10.28 13.27 -3.47
N GLY A 275 -10.99 12.43 -4.22
CA GLY A 275 -10.46 11.70 -5.38
C GLY A 275 -9.70 10.41 -5.04
N ARG A 276 -9.67 9.98 -3.78
CA ARG A 276 -9.10 8.67 -3.41
C ARG A 276 -9.94 7.50 -3.92
N ALA A 277 -9.26 6.42 -4.30
CA ALA A 277 -9.88 5.13 -4.63
C ALA A 277 -9.86 4.19 -3.41
N CYS A 278 -10.54 3.04 -3.49
CA CYS A 278 -10.44 2.00 -2.47
C CYS A 278 -8.98 1.54 -2.30
N ALA A 279 -8.27 1.37 -3.42
CA ALA A 279 -6.85 1.00 -3.48
C ALA A 279 -5.88 2.03 -2.87
N SER A 280 -6.35 3.24 -2.53
CA SER A 280 -5.54 4.24 -1.83
C SER A 280 -5.29 3.80 -0.38
N CYS A 281 -6.30 3.34 0.35
CA CYS A 281 -6.11 2.81 1.70
C CYS A 281 -5.83 1.29 1.68
N HIS A 282 -6.47 0.57 0.76
CA HIS A 282 -6.38 -0.88 0.67
C HIS A 282 -5.42 -1.33 -0.44
N ILE A 283 -4.13 -1.12 -0.20
CA ILE A 283 -3.05 -1.45 -1.13
C ILE A 283 -3.07 -2.95 -1.46
N ASP A 284 -3.35 -3.29 -2.73
CA ASP A 284 -3.56 -4.69 -3.19
C ASP A 284 -4.63 -5.44 -2.39
N GLY A 285 -5.60 -4.73 -1.81
CA GLY A 285 -6.59 -5.28 -0.89
C GLY A 285 -6.10 -5.43 0.56
N ARG A 286 -4.86 -5.03 0.88
CA ARG A 286 -4.33 -5.01 2.25
C ARG A 286 -4.70 -3.70 2.97
N GLU A 287 -3.84 -3.17 3.82
CA GLU A 287 -3.98 -1.85 4.45
C GLU A 287 -2.78 -0.94 4.14
N ASP A 288 -2.85 0.30 4.62
CA ASP A 288 -1.85 1.37 4.40
C ASP A 288 -0.94 1.63 5.61
N GLY A 289 -1.17 0.94 6.73
CA GLY A 289 -0.44 1.13 7.99
C GLY A 289 -0.75 2.45 8.70
N ILE A 290 -1.78 3.19 8.25
CA ILE A 290 -2.10 4.53 8.76
C ILE A 290 -3.25 4.47 9.76
N THR A 291 -3.09 5.19 10.88
CA THR A 291 -4.20 5.42 11.82
C THR A 291 -4.94 6.69 11.43
N TRP A 292 -6.12 6.54 10.83
CA TRP A 292 -6.91 7.67 10.37
C TRP A 292 -7.72 8.29 11.51
N GLN A 293 -7.69 9.62 11.62
CA GLN A 293 -8.62 10.33 12.49
C GLN A 293 -10.01 10.38 11.84
N THR A 294 -11.01 9.83 12.51
CA THR A 294 -12.42 9.84 12.07
C THR A 294 -13.31 10.48 13.13
N PRO A 295 -14.55 10.91 12.79
CA PRO A 295 -15.53 11.35 13.78
C PRO A 295 -15.83 10.30 14.85
N GLU A 296 -15.67 9.01 14.51
CA GLU A 296 -15.86 7.89 15.42
C GLU A 296 -14.62 7.51 16.25
N GLY A 297 -13.51 8.25 16.11
CA GLY A 297 -12.23 7.97 16.77
C GLY A 297 -11.12 7.61 15.79
N ARG A 298 -9.96 7.23 16.34
CA ARG A 298 -8.79 6.83 15.56
C ARG A 298 -8.96 5.39 15.09
N HIS A 299 -8.89 5.17 13.78
CA HIS A 299 -9.10 3.85 13.19
C HIS A 299 -8.02 3.50 12.17
N GLN A 300 -7.40 2.33 12.34
CA GLN A 300 -6.55 1.69 11.37
C GLN A 300 -7.35 1.22 10.16
N THR A 301 -6.73 1.23 8.98
CA THR A 301 -7.31 0.59 7.81
C THR A 301 -7.31 -0.94 8.01
N ILE A 302 -8.43 -1.62 7.78
CA ILE A 302 -8.55 -3.08 7.90
C ILE A 302 -8.18 -3.75 6.57
N MET A 303 -7.33 -4.77 6.59
CA MET A 303 -7.04 -5.60 5.42
C MET A 303 -8.30 -6.31 4.89
N LEU A 304 -8.50 -6.31 3.58
CA LEU A 304 -9.66 -6.93 2.90
C LEU A 304 -9.34 -8.31 2.30
N ALA A 305 -8.18 -8.42 1.65
CA ALA A 305 -7.77 -9.61 0.90
C ALA A 305 -7.81 -10.87 1.78
N GLY A 306 -8.48 -11.92 1.31
CA GLY A 306 -8.64 -13.17 2.06
C GLY A 306 -9.61 -13.13 3.26
N ARG A 307 -10.19 -11.97 3.62
CA ARG A 307 -11.08 -11.82 4.80
C ARG A 307 -12.55 -11.58 4.45
N MET A 308 -12.87 -11.10 3.25
CA MET A 308 -14.25 -10.68 2.90
C MET A 308 -15.30 -11.81 2.92
N ASN A 309 -14.88 -13.07 2.83
CA ASN A 309 -15.78 -14.23 2.88
C ASN A 309 -16.08 -14.72 4.30
N GLU A 310 -15.50 -14.09 5.34
CA GLU A 310 -15.84 -14.38 6.74
C GLU A 310 -17.19 -13.79 7.16
N GLY A 311 -17.79 -12.94 6.32
CA GLY A 311 -19.14 -12.43 6.53
C GLY A 311 -19.21 -11.33 7.59
N ALA A 312 -20.45 -10.94 7.88
CA ALA A 312 -20.78 -9.88 8.82
C ALA A 312 -20.46 -10.25 10.28
N PRO A 313 -20.32 -9.26 11.18
CA PRO A 313 -20.45 -7.82 10.90
C PRO A 313 -19.20 -7.20 10.26
N PHE A 314 -19.33 -5.97 9.75
CA PHE A 314 -18.23 -5.23 9.12
C PHE A 314 -17.97 -3.89 9.83
N GLY A 315 -16.68 -3.50 9.87
CA GLY A 315 -16.17 -2.30 10.53
C GLY A 315 -15.67 -2.57 11.95
N TRP A 316 -14.83 -1.68 12.49
CA TRP A 316 -14.24 -1.83 13.84
C TRP A 316 -15.26 -2.01 14.96
N ARG A 317 -16.49 -1.50 14.79
CA ARG A 317 -17.57 -1.64 15.78
C ARG A 317 -18.68 -2.60 15.34
N GLY A 318 -18.47 -3.33 14.25
CA GLY A 318 -19.45 -4.30 13.73
C GLY A 318 -20.80 -3.69 13.33
N GLU A 319 -20.83 -2.45 12.84
CA GLU A 319 -22.09 -1.68 12.72
C GLU A 319 -22.94 -2.07 11.50
N THR A 320 -22.43 -2.92 10.63
CA THR A 320 -23.07 -3.22 9.35
C THR A 320 -23.12 -4.72 9.09
N LEU A 321 -24.30 -5.22 8.69
CA LEU A 321 -24.56 -6.64 8.49
C LEU A 321 -24.40 -7.13 7.04
N THR A 322 -24.10 -6.22 6.11
CA THR A 322 -23.85 -6.57 4.71
C THR A 322 -22.69 -5.76 4.17
N LEU A 323 -21.88 -6.37 3.30
CA LEU A 323 -20.75 -5.70 2.66
C LEU A 323 -21.22 -4.52 1.80
N ARG A 324 -22.36 -4.66 1.13
CA ARG A 324 -22.98 -3.57 0.34
C ARG A 324 -23.29 -2.34 1.19
N HIS A 325 -23.89 -2.54 2.37
CA HIS A 325 -24.16 -1.45 3.29
C HIS A 325 -22.87 -0.83 3.85
N HIS A 326 -21.88 -1.67 4.19
CA HIS A 326 -20.58 -1.21 4.68
C HIS A 326 -19.84 -0.33 3.66
N VAL A 327 -19.77 -0.77 2.40
CA VAL A 327 -19.16 0.00 1.31
C VAL A 327 -19.90 1.31 1.08
N GLY A 328 -21.24 1.30 1.05
CA GLY A 328 -22.04 2.52 0.92
C GLY A 328 -21.80 3.52 2.05
N ARG A 329 -21.72 3.06 3.31
CA ARG A 329 -21.37 3.90 4.46
C ARG A 329 -19.95 4.46 4.34
N THR A 330 -19.01 3.65 3.86
CA THR A 330 -17.62 4.08 3.63
C THR A 330 -17.54 5.18 2.58
N MET A 331 -18.20 5.03 1.43
CA MET A 331 -18.28 6.07 0.39
C MET A 331 -18.85 7.38 0.96
N LYS A 332 -19.92 7.31 1.76
CA LYS A 332 -20.49 8.48 2.44
C LYS A 332 -19.50 9.16 3.39
N ARG A 333 -18.73 8.38 4.17
CA ARG A 333 -17.70 8.90 5.08
C ARG A 333 -16.56 9.58 4.32
N LEU A 334 -16.25 9.10 3.11
CA LEU A 334 -15.27 9.71 2.20
C LEU A 334 -15.84 10.92 1.43
N ALA A 335 -17.03 11.41 1.78
CA ALA A 335 -17.74 12.48 1.07
C ALA A 335 -18.03 12.16 -0.41
N GLY A 336 -18.08 10.88 -0.79
CA GLY A 336 -18.55 10.44 -2.10
C GLY A 336 -20.04 10.70 -2.24
N ARG A 337 -20.48 10.99 -3.47
CA ARG A 337 -21.90 11.21 -3.76
C ARG A 337 -22.71 9.92 -3.59
N GLY A 338 -22.12 8.75 -3.85
CA GLY A 338 -22.81 7.46 -3.78
C GLY A 338 -23.46 7.03 -5.11
N VAL A 339 -24.40 6.09 -4.99
CA VAL A 339 -25.05 5.36 -6.10
C VAL A 339 -26.43 5.95 -6.37
N PHE A 340 -26.72 6.41 -7.60
CA PHE A 340 -27.99 7.07 -7.94
C PHE A 340 -28.69 6.52 -9.19
N SER A 341 -28.08 5.56 -9.88
CA SER A 341 -28.62 4.93 -11.08
C SER A 341 -28.49 3.41 -11.02
N ASP A 342 -29.22 2.71 -11.88
CA ASP A 342 -29.08 1.25 -12.03
C ASP A 342 -27.67 0.86 -12.46
N ALA A 343 -27.03 1.68 -13.30
CA ALA A 343 -25.65 1.49 -13.71
C ALA A 343 -24.67 1.64 -12.53
N ASP A 344 -24.87 2.64 -11.66
CA ASP A 344 -24.08 2.78 -10.44
C ASP A 344 -24.29 1.60 -9.48
N SER A 345 -25.50 1.05 -9.44
CA SER A 345 -25.80 -0.11 -8.60
C SER A 345 -25.09 -1.36 -9.12
N ALA A 346 -25.09 -1.58 -10.43
CA ALA A 346 -24.34 -2.67 -11.06
C ALA A 346 -22.83 -2.52 -10.84
N ASP A 347 -22.30 -1.29 -10.88
CA ASP A 347 -20.91 -1.00 -10.54
C ASP A 347 -20.59 -1.31 -9.07
N LEU A 348 -21.48 -0.98 -8.15
CA LEU A 348 -21.32 -1.32 -6.74
C LEU A 348 -21.33 -2.84 -6.53
N ASP A 349 -22.21 -3.57 -7.23
CA ASP A 349 -22.22 -5.05 -7.17
C ASP A 349 -20.93 -5.64 -7.75
N ALA A 350 -20.42 -5.08 -8.84
CA ALA A 350 -19.14 -5.48 -9.41
C ALA A 350 -17.99 -5.25 -8.42
N LEU A 351 -17.94 -4.08 -7.78
CA LEU A 351 -16.96 -3.78 -6.74
C LEU A 351 -17.04 -4.80 -5.59
N ILE A 352 -18.24 -5.07 -5.07
CA ILE A 352 -18.47 -6.06 -3.99
C ILE A 352 -18.05 -7.46 -4.41
N ALA A 353 -18.33 -7.88 -5.64
CA ALA A 353 -17.89 -9.16 -6.18
C ALA A 353 -16.36 -9.26 -6.18
N TYR A 354 -15.68 -8.21 -6.64
CA TYR A 354 -14.22 -8.15 -6.62
C TYR A 354 -13.63 -8.23 -5.20
N LEU A 355 -14.20 -7.52 -4.22
CA LEU A 355 -13.75 -7.58 -2.82
C LEU A 355 -13.69 -9.03 -2.30
N LYS A 356 -14.63 -9.89 -2.72
CA LYS A 356 -14.72 -11.29 -2.27
C LYS A 356 -13.71 -12.24 -2.91
N VAL A 357 -13.13 -11.87 -4.05
CA VAL A 357 -12.18 -12.70 -4.80
C VAL A 357 -10.76 -12.13 -4.81
N MET A 358 -10.51 -11.06 -4.03
CA MET A 358 -9.17 -10.52 -3.90
C MET A 358 -8.18 -11.60 -3.46
N PRO A 359 -7.06 -11.76 -4.16
CA PRO A 359 -6.08 -12.79 -3.85
C PRO A 359 -5.51 -12.55 -2.46
N ALA A 360 -5.61 -13.55 -1.59
CA ALA A 360 -4.95 -13.52 -0.30
C ALA A 360 -3.42 -13.65 -0.48
N PRO A 361 -2.61 -13.06 0.40
CA PRO A 361 -1.18 -13.32 0.42
C PRO A 361 -0.88 -14.80 0.59
N VAL A 362 0.13 -15.28 -0.12
CA VAL A 362 0.62 -16.66 0.03
C VAL A 362 1.43 -16.73 1.33
N ARG A 363 1.07 -17.68 2.20
CA ARG A 363 1.83 -17.96 3.42
C ARG A 363 3.08 -18.74 3.04
N ALA A 364 4.22 -18.32 3.57
CA ALA A 364 5.43 -19.11 3.46
C ALA A 364 5.36 -20.26 4.46
N GLU A 365 5.75 -21.46 4.04
CA GLU A 365 5.89 -22.59 4.96
C GLU A 365 7.01 -22.27 5.96
N PRO A 366 6.74 -22.32 7.27
CA PRO A 366 7.78 -22.08 8.27
C PRO A 366 8.85 -23.17 8.21
N ASP A 367 10.10 -22.78 8.47
CA ASP A 367 11.20 -23.74 8.63
C ASP A 367 11.04 -24.60 9.90
N GLU A 368 11.92 -25.58 10.09
CA GLU A 368 11.79 -26.53 11.20
C GLU A 368 11.84 -25.87 12.58
N ALA A 369 12.74 -24.91 12.78
CA ALA A 369 12.87 -24.21 14.05
C ALA A 369 11.61 -23.37 14.32
N ARG A 370 11.12 -22.66 13.30
CA ARG A 370 9.93 -21.83 13.40
C ARG A 370 8.66 -22.66 13.59
N ARG A 371 8.55 -23.84 12.97
CA ARG A 371 7.43 -24.76 13.15
C ARG A 371 7.20 -25.14 14.60
N ALA A 372 8.28 -25.35 15.37
CA ALA A 372 8.17 -25.66 16.80
C ALA A 372 7.54 -24.50 17.59
N PHE A 373 7.96 -23.26 17.31
CA PHE A 373 7.37 -22.07 17.93
C PHE A 373 5.90 -21.87 17.52
N VAL A 374 5.57 -22.05 16.25
CA VAL A 374 4.17 -21.95 15.75
C VAL A 374 3.28 -22.97 16.46
N ALA A 375 3.73 -24.23 16.59
CA ALA A 375 2.98 -25.28 17.28
C ALA A 375 2.77 -24.94 18.77
N ARG A 376 3.82 -24.49 19.46
CA ARG A 376 3.73 -24.08 20.87
C ARG A 376 2.83 -22.85 21.05
N GLY A 377 2.92 -21.87 20.16
CA GLY A 377 2.06 -20.68 20.17
C GLY A 377 0.59 -21.03 20.00
N ARG A 378 0.29 -21.99 19.12
CA ARG A 378 -1.07 -22.50 18.93
C ARG A 378 -1.63 -23.13 20.21
N GLU A 379 -0.84 -23.95 20.90
CA GLU A 379 -1.25 -24.55 22.17
C GLU A 379 -1.58 -23.47 23.22
N LEU A 380 -0.73 -22.45 23.33
CA LEU A 380 -0.94 -21.33 24.26
C LEU A 380 -2.19 -20.52 23.90
N PHE A 381 -2.42 -20.30 22.61
CA PHE A 381 -3.57 -19.55 22.11
C PHE A 381 -4.90 -20.27 22.39
N ASP A 382 -4.90 -21.59 22.23
CA ASP A 382 -6.06 -22.47 22.49
C ASP A 382 -6.25 -22.76 24.00
N ASP A 383 -5.26 -22.45 24.86
CA ASP A 383 -5.36 -22.65 26.31
C ASP A 383 -6.35 -21.66 26.94
N SER A 384 -7.34 -22.21 27.64
CA SER A 384 -8.35 -21.44 28.40
C SER A 384 -7.78 -20.45 29.42
N ARG A 385 -6.55 -20.68 29.92
CA ARG A 385 -5.86 -19.74 30.81
C ARG A 385 -5.56 -18.43 30.09
N GLN A 386 -5.20 -18.49 28.81
CA GLN A 386 -4.89 -17.31 28.01
C GLN A 386 -6.16 -16.76 27.37
N GLY A 387 -7.10 -17.64 27.00
CA GLY A 387 -8.46 -17.28 26.60
C GLY A 387 -8.55 -16.63 25.22
N CYS A 388 -7.49 -16.62 24.41
CA CYS A 388 -7.51 -15.97 23.09
C CYS A 388 -8.56 -16.60 22.15
N ALA A 389 -8.63 -17.93 22.14
CA ALA A 389 -9.55 -18.68 21.28
C ALA A 389 -11.04 -18.49 21.61
N THR A 390 -11.41 -17.89 22.75
CA THR A 390 -12.83 -17.65 23.07
C THR A 390 -13.47 -16.63 22.14
N CYS A 391 -12.70 -15.61 21.74
CA CYS A 391 -13.12 -14.59 20.79
C CYS A 391 -12.56 -14.83 19.39
N HIS A 392 -11.37 -15.46 19.29
CA HIS A 392 -10.70 -15.71 18.03
C HIS A 392 -10.59 -17.22 17.70
N PRO A 393 -11.71 -17.96 17.57
CA PRO A 393 -11.68 -19.40 17.38
C PRO A 393 -10.92 -19.78 16.09
N GLY A 394 -9.84 -20.55 16.23
CA GLY A 394 -8.97 -20.95 15.11
C GLY A 394 -8.32 -19.77 14.37
N GLY A 395 -8.10 -18.64 15.05
CA GLY A 395 -7.59 -17.40 14.44
C GLY A 395 -8.64 -16.60 13.66
N GLY A 396 -9.90 -17.01 13.69
CA GLY A 396 -11.01 -16.27 13.11
C GLY A 396 -11.57 -15.20 14.05
N THR A 397 -12.89 -15.04 13.99
CA THR A 397 -13.67 -14.11 14.81
C THR A 397 -14.95 -14.79 15.28
N ASP A 398 -15.37 -14.48 16.51
CA ASP A 398 -16.66 -14.84 17.07
C ASP A 398 -17.80 -13.89 16.64
N ARG A 399 -17.47 -12.84 15.87
CA ARG A 399 -18.40 -11.83 15.33
C ARG A 399 -19.17 -11.09 16.42
N SER A 400 -18.57 -10.93 17.59
CA SER A 400 -19.14 -10.25 18.74
C SER A 400 -18.31 -9.01 19.11
N ALA A 401 -18.95 -8.04 19.78
CA ALA A 401 -18.30 -6.79 20.15
C ALA A 401 -18.01 -6.73 21.66
N TYR A 402 -16.79 -6.30 22.01
CA TYR A 402 -16.29 -6.26 23.38
C TYR A 402 -15.61 -4.93 23.70
N ASP A 403 -15.74 -4.43 24.93
CA ASP A 403 -14.97 -3.28 25.42
C ASP A 403 -13.57 -3.74 25.86
N VAL A 404 -12.72 -3.98 24.87
CA VAL A 404 -11.31 -4.37 25.08
C VAL A 404 -10.38 -3.18 25.28
N ALA A 405 -10.82 -1.98 24.88
CA ALA A 405 -10.00 -0.77 24.89
C ALA A 405 -10.01 -0.03 26.23
N ARG A 406 -10.94 -0.35 27.15
CA ARG A 406 -11.23 0.40 28.37
C ARG A 406 -11.29 1.90 28.12
N SER A 407 -11.92 2.26 27.01
CA SER A 407 -12.18 3.67 26.71
C SER A 407 -13.02 4.25 27.85
N PRO A 408 -12.82 5.51 28.28
CA PRO A 408 -13.68 6.15 29.28
C PRO A 408 -15.16 6.17 28.89
N TYR A 409 -15.46 5.90 27.61
CA TYR A 409 -16.81 5.82 27.06
C TYR A 409 -17.31 4.37 26.87
N HIS A 410 -16.55 3.36 27.30
CA HIS A 410 -16.89 1.93 27.21
C HIS A 410 -17.37 1.49 25.81
N ILE A 411 -16.69 1.96 24.76
CA ILE A 411 -17.09 1.71 23.37
C ILE A 411 -16.65 0.29 23.00
N PRO A 412 -17.59 -0.62 22.66
CA PRO A 412 -17.24 -1.97 22.25
C PRO A 412 -16.75 -2.00 20.79
N PHE A 413 -15.81 -2.91 20.52
CA PHE A 413 -15.24 -3.17 19.21
C PHE A 413 -15.54 -4.61 18.80
N ASP A 414 -15.89 -4.81 17.54
CA ASP A 414 -16.06 -6.14 16.96
C ASP A 414 -14.73 -6.89 16.97
N THR A 415 -14.77 -8.16 17.34
CA THR A 415 -13.59 -9.03 17.34
C THR A 415 -13.06 -9.15 15.91
N PRO A 416 -11.85 -8.65 15.59
CA PRO A 416 -11.33 -8.77 14.25
C PRO A 416 -10.89 -10.22 13.95
N SER A 417 -10.98 -10.63 12.69
CA SER A 417 -10.29 -11.83 12.23
C SER A 417 -8.77 -11.66 12.36
N LEU A 418 -8.08 -12.67 12.89
CA LEU A 418 -6.62 -12.69 12.99
C LEU A 418 -5.94 -13.31 11.77
N ARG A 419 -6.69 -13.76 10.76
CA ARG A 419 -6.10 -14.28 9.53
C ARG A 419 -5.19 -13.25 8.89
N PHE A 420 -3.94 -13.59 8.63
CA PHE A 420 -2.92 -12.68 8.09
C PHE A 420 -2.53 -11.52 9.04
N VAL A 421 -2.77 -11.63 10.35
CA VAL A 421 -2.46 -10.54 11.29
C VAL A 421 -0.95 -10.23 11.36
N GLY A 422 -0.08 -11.21 11.10
CA GLY A 422 1.38 -10.99 11.01
C GLY A 422 1.79 -9.85 10.07
N GLY A 423 1.03 -9.61 9.00
CA GLY A 423 1.36 -8.60 8.01
C GLY A 423 0.62 -7.28 8.13
N THR A 424 -0.06 -6.97 9.25
CA THR A 424 -0.98 -5.81 9.37
C THR A 424 -0.65 -4.83 10.50
N ALA A 425 0.61 -4.74 10.93
CA ALA A 425 1.04 -3.75 11.92
C ALA A 425 0.79 -2.29 11.43
N PRO A 426 0.52 -1.31 12.31
CA PRO A 426 0.43 -1.46 13.76
C PRO A 426 -0.92 -2.06 14.18
N TYR A 427 -1.00 -2.47 15.44
CA TYR A 427 -2.11 -3.27 15.96
C TYR A 427 -3.04 -2.48 16.87
N PHE A 428 -4.22 -3.06 17.06
CA PHE A 428 -5.40 -2.47 17.67
C PHE A 428 -6.12 -1.46 16.78
N HIS A 429 -7.35 -1.09 17.14
CA HIS A 429 -8.17 -0.21 16.32
C HIS A 429 -7.51 1.16 16.09
N ASP A 430 -6.72 1.65 17.04
CA ASP A 430 -6.04 2.94 16.98
C ASP A 430 -4.53 2.86 16.68
N GLY A 431 -4.02 1.66 16.35
CA GLY A 431 -2.62 1.47 15.98
C GLY A 431 -1.61 1.72 17.09
N ARG A 432 -1.99 1.64 18.37
CA ARG A 432 -1.10 1.94 19.51
C ARG A 432 0.09 0.99 19.68
N TYR A 433 0.04 -0.21 19.12
CA TYR A 433 1.10 -1.21 19.24
C TYR A 433 1.84 -1.36 17.90
N ALA A 434 3.13 -1.07 17.88
CA ALA A 434 3.92 -1.15 16.64
C ALA A 434 4.19 -2.59 16.18
N THR A 435 4.28 -3.54 17.11
CA THR A 435 4.57 -4.95 16.85
C THR A 435 3.60 -5.89 17.56
N LEU A 436 3.53 -7.17 17.14
CA LEU A 436 2.74 -8.18 17.84
C LEU A 436 3.30 -8.43 19.24
N GLY A 437 4.61 -8.48 19.40
CA GLY A 437 5.26 -8.54 20.71
C GLY A 437 4.87 -7.39 21.63
N ASP A 438 4.77 -6.15 21.14
CA ASP A 438 4.30 -5.00 21.94
C ASP A 438 2.83 -5.18 22.35
N LEU A 439 1.99 -5.65 21.43
CA LEU A 439 0.59 -5.95 21.72
C LEU A 439 0.47 -7.02 22.80
N LEU A 440 1.16 -8.16 22.64
CA LEU A 440 1.10 -9.28 23.58
C LEU A 440 1.62 -8.92 24.97
N ARG A 441 2.58 -7.99 25.08
CA ARG A 441 3.03 -7.46 26.38
C ARG A 441 2.12 -6.37 26.95
N GLY A 442 1.41 -5.65 26.09
CA GLY A 442 0.57 -4.51 26.45
C GLY A 442 -0.87 -4.85 26.83
N VAL A 443 -1.37 -6.05 26.50
CA VAL A 443 -2.73 -6.45 26.91
C VAL A 443 -2.85 -6.53 28.43
N ASP A 444 -3.90 -5.91 28.97
CA ASP A 444 -4.11 -5.74 30.41
C ASP A 444 -5.16 -6.72 30.99
N GLY A 445 -5.35 -7.85 30.30
CA GLY A 445 -6.33 -8.89 30.64
C GLY A 445 -7.70 -8.74 29.98
N THR A 446 -7.98 -7.65 29.27
CA THR A 446 -9.26 -7.49 28.53
C THR A 446 -9.30 -8.25 27.21
N MET A 447 -8.14 -8.51 26.61
CA MET A 447 -7.98 -9.21 25.34
C MET A 447 -6.98 -10.36 25.51
N GLY A 448 -7.41 -11.37 26.27
CA GLY A 448 -6.57 -12.49 26.70
C GLY A 448 -5.63 -12.15 27.86
N HIS A 449 -5.02 -13.19 28.44
CA HIS A 449 -4.16 -13.09 29.62
C HIS A 449 -2.74 -13.55 29.30
N THR A 450 -1.82 -12.62 29.04
CA THR A 450 -0.43 -12.93 28.68
C THR A 450 0.57 -12.62 29.79
N GLY A 451 0.17 -11.90 30.84
CA GLY A 451 1.10 -11.41 31.88
C GLY A 451 1.82 -12.47 32.70
N SER A 452 1.40 -13.74 32.62
CA SER A 452 2.05 -14.89 33.27
C SER A 452 3.03 -15.65 32.36
N LEU A 453 3.10 -15.28 31.08
CA LEU A 453 3.94 -15.98 30.10
C LEU A 453 5.39 -15.54 30.20
N SER A 454 6.29 -16.50 29.97
CA SER A 454 7.71 -16.21 29.75
C SER A 454 7.94 -15.55 28.38
N ASP A 455 9.10 -14.93 28.19
CA ASP A 455 9.47 -14.33 26.89
C ASP A 455 9.48 -15.34 25.75
N GLU A 456 9.88 -16.59 26.02
CA GLU A 456 9.87 -17.68 25.04
C GLU A 456 8.43 -18.06 24.64
N GLU A 457 7.50 -18.07 25.59
CA GLU A 457 6.09 -18.35 25.33
C GLU A 457 5.39 -17.20 24.60
N LEU A 458 5.75 -15.95 24.92
CA LEU A 458 5.30 -14.78 24.16
C LEU A 458 5.81 -14.83 22.72
N HIS A 459 7.07 -15.21 22.52
CA HIS A 459 7.64 -15.39 21.19
C HIS A 459 6.96 -16.53 20.42
N ALA A 460 6.61 -17.63 21.09
CA ALA A 460 5.82 -18.71 20.49
C ALA A 460 4.43 -18.23 20.04
N LEU A 461 3.72 -17.48 20.88
CA LEU A 461 2.43 -16.88 20.52
C LEU A 461 2.55 -15.91 19.34
N GLU A 462 3.54 -15.02 19.37
CA GLU A 462 3.84 -14.13 18.25
C GLU A 462 4.09 -14.92 16.97
N ALA A 463 4.88 -16.00 17.07
CA ALA A 463 5.17 -16.85 15.93
C ALA A 463 3.93 -17.50 15.31
N TYR A 464 2.97 -17.93 16.14
CA TYR A 464 1.69 -18.45 15.70
C TYR A 464 0.81 -17.38 15.06
N LEU A 465 0.72 -16.18 15.65
CA LEU A 465 -0.04 -15.06 15.08
C LEU A 465 0.51 -14.60 13.72
N GLU A 466 1.82 -14.69 13.53
CA GLU A 466 2.46 -14.42 12.23
C GLU A 466 2.17 -15.50 11.16
N ASP A 467 1.79 -16.71 11.57
CA ASP A 467 1.46 -17.86 10.70
C ASP A 467 -0.04 -17.94 10.33
N LEU A 468 -0.90 -17.26 11.09
CA LEU A 468 -2.34 -17.09 10.81
C LEU A 468 -2.61 -16.29 9.54
#